data_AF-A0A356G2W6-F1
#
_entry.id   AF-A0A356G2W6-F1
#
_cell.length_a   1.000
_cell.length_b   1.000
_cell.length_c   1.000
_cell.angle_alpha   90.00
_cell.angle_beta   90.00
_cell.angle_gamma   90.00
#
_symmetry.space_group_name_H-M   'P 1'
#
loop_
_entity.id
_entity.type
_entity.pdbx_description
1 polymer ?
#
loop_
_entity_poly.entity_id
_entity_poly.type
_entity_poly.pdbx_seq_one_letter_code
_entity_poly.pdbx_strand_id
1 'polypeptide(L)'
;MGTIDWREHTRPVDRGLHEALVAKCQENGWLKRGGYDWQDDPWLEEYPYEFVEAEDVSALRGFLGRGNWAIRTGIVYDDLAFIQQVNGGDEWWTLKKAPDGWEAFESWTFGGILERGAEFERAVASMQMATPEECLRLDYMLPETESPLDWRFVRTEGIAPTGEVVPCRAFVAKTAEGYEGRVFERPGLPGFCMEVRRTDPPALLLCQEGVKRPLGAAALCERVLPAAAAPGSRSLSDAVRSARGCSDSLPQRTAAPARTAEGR
;
A
#
# COMPACT_ATOMS: atom_id res chain seq x y z
N MET A 1 19.81 -13.65 -9.99
CA MET A 1 19.32 -13.15 -8.69
C MET A 1 18.87 -14.37 -7.91
N GLY A 2 19.45 -14.63 -6.74
CA GLY A 2 19.01 -15.76 -5.92
C GLY A 2 17.56 -15.56 -5.52
N THR A 3 16.73 -16.59 -5.70
CA THR A 3 15.35 -16.60 -5.21
C THR A 3 15.42 -16.50 -3.69
N ILE A 4 15.04 -15.35 -3.13
CA ILE A 4 14.82 -15.22 -1.68
C ILE A 4 13.77 -16.26 -1.31
N ASP A 5 14.07 -17.15 -0.37
CA ASP A 5 13.05 -18.03 0.18
C ASP A 5 12.16 -17.17 1.08
N TRP A 6 11.04 -16.72 0.53
CA TRP A 6 10.09 -15.85 1.24
C TRP A 6 9.63 -16.46 2.56
N ARG A 7 9.70 -17.79 2.72
CA ARG A 7 9.32 -18.48 3.96
C ARG A 7 10.17 -18.05 5.15
N GLU A 8 11.45 -17.75 4.93
CA GLU A 8 12.37 -17.30 5.99
C GLU A 8 12.04 -15.87 6.47
N HIS A 9 11.29 -15.12 5.67
CA HIS A 9 10.88 -13.73 5.91
C HIS A 9 9.37 -13.59 6.09
N THR A 10 8.72 -14.71 6.44
CA THR A 10 7.32 -14.72 6.83
C THR A 10 7.15 -15.44 8.15
N ARG A 11 6.14 -15.03 8.90
CA ARG A 11 5.74 -15.69 10.14
C ARG A 11 4.25 -15.93 10.17
N PRO A 12 3.76 -16.95 10.90
CA PRO A 12 2.33 -17.07 11.16
C PRO A 12 1.80 -15.78 11.80
N VAL A 13 0.62 -15.34 11.37
CA VAL A 13 -0.07 -14.24 12.05
C VAL A 13 -0.43 -14.64 13.49
N ASP A 14 -0.52 -13.66 14.39
CA ASP A 14 -1.02 -13.94 15.74
C ASP A 14 -2.50 -14.35 15.72
N ARG A 15 -2.95 -14.97 16.82
CA ARG A 15 -4.31 -15.49 16.94
C ARG A 15 -5.39 -14.41 16.78
N GLY A 16 -5.18 -13.22 17.31
CA GLY A 16 -6.17 -12.15 17.26
C GLY A 16 -6.34 -11.63 15.83
N LEU A 17 -5.24 -11.45 15.11
CA LEU A 17 -5.24 -11.10 13.70
C LEU A 17 -5.85 -12.23 12.84
N HIS A 18 -5.54 -13.49 13.13
CA HIS A 18 -6.16 -14.64 12.46
C HIS A 18 -7.69 -14.62 12.60
N GLU A 19 -8.19 -14.52 13.84
CA GLU A 19 -9.64 -14.49 14.12
C GLU A 19 -10.33 -13.29 13.45
N ALA A 20 -9.68 -12.12 13.44
CA ALA A 20 -10.20 -10.93 12.77
C ALA A 20 -10.31 -11.10 11.24
N LEU A 21 -9.30 -11.68 10.59
CA LEU A 21 -9.33 -11.95 9.16
C LEU A 21 -10.35 -13.04 8.81
N VAL A 22 -10.46 -14.10 9.62
CA VAL A 22 -11.50 -15.13 9.45
C VAL A 22 -12.89 -14.53 9.54
N ALA A 23 -13.13 -13.64 10.51
CA ALA A 23 -14.39 -12.93 10.66
C ALA A 23 -14.70 -12.10 9.41
N LYS A 24 -13.73 -11.33 8.91
CA LYS A 24 -13.89 -10.55 7.68
C LYS A 24 -14.18 -11.44 6.46
N CYS A 25 -13.51 -12.58 6.33
CA CYS A 25 -13.79 -13.55 5.27
C CYS A 25 -15.23 -14.08 5.28
N GLN A 26 -15.93 -14.09 6.42
CA GLN A 26 -17.33 -14.53 6.46
C GLN A 26 -18.29 -13.59 5.72
N GLU A 27 -17.88 -12.34 5.47
CA GLU A 27 -18.65 -11.36 4.70
C GLU A 27 -18.54 -11.59 3.19
N ASN A 28 -17.49 -12.28 2.73
CA ASN A 28 -17.26 -12.58 1.32
C ASN A 28 -17.86 -13.95 0.96
N GLY A 29 -18.78 -13.98 -0.01
CA GLY A 29 -19.49 -15.18 -0.45
C GLY A 29 -18.58 -16.33 -0.95
N TRP A 30 -17.40 -16.01 -1.47
CA TRP A 30 -16.41 -16.99 -1.90
C TRP A 30 -15.58 -17.53 -0.72
N LEU A 31 -15.26 -16.67 0.24
CA LEU A 31 -14.32 -17.01 1.32
C LEU A 31 -14.99 -17.55 2.56
N LYS A 32 -16.28 -17.27 2.79
CA LYS A 32 -17.04 -17.74 3.95
C LYS A 32 -17.14 -19.26 4.02
N ARG A 33 -17.42 -19.78 5.22
CA ARG A 33 -17.77 -21.20 5.42
C ARG A 33 -19.04 -21.55 4.64
N GLY A 34 -19.04 -22.69 3.97
CA GLY A 34 -20.09 -23.06 3.00
C GLY A 34 -20.29 -22.01 1.89
N GLY A 35 -19.22 -21.30 1.52
CA GLY A 35 -19.22 -20.33 0.42
C GLY A 35 -19.42 -20.97 -0.95
N TYR A 36 -19.41 -20.15 -2.00
CA TYR A 36 -19.77 -20.58 -3.36
C TYR A 36 -18.93 -21.74 -3.88
N ASP A 37 -17.62 -21.79 -3.56
CA ASP A 37 -16.70 -22.84 -4.02
C ASP A 37 -17.11 -24.26 -3.56
N TRP A 38 -17.89 -24.37 -2.48
CA TRP A 38 -18.32 -25.64 -1.88
C TRP A 38 -19.80 -25.98 -2.12
N GLN A 39 -20.53 -25.17 -2.88
CA GLN A 39 -21.95 -25.45 -3.16
C GLN A 39 -22.13 -26.47 -4.29
N ASP A 40 -21.18 -26.53 -5.22
CA ASP A 40 -21.30 -27.35 -6.43
C ASP A 40 -20.74 -28.78 -6.28
N ASP A 41 -19.88 -29.01 -5.28
CA ASP A 41 -19.32 -30.34 -4.98
C ASP A 41 -19.48 -30.72 -3.49
N PRO A 42 -20.48 -31.55 -3.15
CA PRO A 42 -20.70 -32.03 -1.78
C PRO A 42 -19.55 -32.84 -1.17
N TRP A 43 -18.57 -33.27 -1.97
CA TRP A 43 -17.41 -34.04 -1.52
C TRP A 43 -16.14 -33.19 -1.37
N LEU A 44 -16.17 -31.93 -1.81
CA LEU A 44 -15.03 -31.02 -1.68
C LEU A 44 -14.85 -30.63 -0.20
N GLU A 45 -13.72 -31.02 0.38
CA GLU A 45 -13.37 -30.61 1.74
C GLU A 45 -13.10 -29.11 1.80
N GLU A 46 -13.60 -28.45 2.84
CA GLU A 46 -13.36 -27.03 3.03
C GLU A 46 -11.89 -26.73 3.36
N TYR A 47 -11.25 -25.90 2.54
CA TYR A 47 -9.89 -25.42 2.81
C TYR A 47 -9.85 -24.60 4.11
N PRO A 48 -8.80 -24.76 4.94
CA PRO A 48 -8.63 -23.97 6.15
C PRO A 48 -8.30 -22.50 5.82
N TYR A 49 -8.48 -21.63 6.82
CA TYR A 49 -7.96 -20.26 6.74
C TYR A 49 -6.50 -20.23 7.19
N GLU A 50 -5.60 -19.89 6.27
CA GLU A 50 -4.17 -19.87 6.51
C GLU A 50 -3.60 -18.49 6.18
N PHE A 51 -2.99 -17.84 7.16
CA PHE A 51 -2.45 -16.50 7.00
C PHE A 51 -1.01 -16.42 7.53
N VAL A 52 -0.17 -15.74 6.76
CA VAL A 52 1.20 -15.38 7.16
C VAL A 52 1.37 -13.87 7.10
N GLU A 53 2.31 -13.33 7.87
CA GLU A 53 2.75 -11.94 7.80
C GLU A 53 4.13 -11.87 7.16
N ALA A 54 4.28 -11.01 6.15
CA ALA A 54 5.57 -10.69 5.55
C ALA A 54 6.33 -9.62 6.34
N GLU A 55 7.62 -9.86 6.52
CA GLU A 55 8.53 -8.90 7.15
C GLU A 55 8.83 -7.72 6.21
N ASP A 56 8.97 -8.00 4.91
CA ASP A 56 9.33 -7.04 3.88
C ASP A 56 8.58 -7.26 2.56
N VAL A 57 8.72 -6.29 1.64
CA VAL A 57 8.05 -6.30 0.34
C VAL A 57 8.56 -7.42 -0.57
N SER A 58 9.80 -7.90 -0.37
CA SER A 58 10.36 -9.01 -1.15
C SER A 58 9.70 -10.33 -0.75
N ALA A 59 9.46 -10.55 0.54
CA ALA A 59 8.71 -11.69 1.05
C ALA A 59 7.26 -11.69 0.54
N LEU A 60 6.60 -10.53 0.58
CA LEU A 60 5.25 -10.34 -0.01
C LEU A 60 5.26 -10.71 -1.51
N ARG A 61 6.20 -10.15 -2.28
CA ARG A 61 6.34 -10.44 -3.72
C ARG A 61 6.58 -11.92 -3.99
N GLY A 62 7.46 -12.55 -3.21
CA GLY A 62 7.79 -13.97 -3.33
C GLY A 62 6.59 -14.88 -3.02
N PHE A 63 5.80 -14.54 -2.01
CA PHE A 63 4.57 -15.26 -1.67
C PHE A 63 3.54 -15.18 -2.80
N LEU A 64 3.21 -13.97 -3.24
CA LEU A 64 2.23 -13.75 -4.32
C LEU A 64 2.69 -14.40 -5.63
N GLY A 65 3.99 -14.33 -5.94
CA GLY A 65 4.59 -14.90 -7.15
C GLY A 65 4.70 -16.43 -7.18
N ARG A 66 4.50 -17.13 -6.05
CA ARG A 66 4.45 -18.59 -6.06
C ARG A 66 3.26 -19.11 -6.87
N GLY A 67 2.13 -18.39 -6.84
CA GLY A 67 0.86 -18.81 -7.43
C GLY A 67 0.34 -20.15 -6.86
N ASN A 68 -0.72 -20.65 -7.49
CA ASN A 68 -1.36 -21.93 -7.16
C ASN A 68 -1.72 -22.09 -5.67
N TRP A 69 -2.15 -20.99 -5.05
CA TRP A 69 -2.59 -20.97 -3.66
C TRP A 69 -4.03 -21.45 -3.54
N ALA A 70 -4.32 -22.20 -2.48
CA ALA A 70 -5.68 -22.55 -2.13
C ALA A 70 -6.48 -21.28 -1.80
N ILE A 71 -7.79 -21.33 -2.04
CA ILE A 71 -8.72 -20.31 -1.53
C ILE A 71 -8.57 -20.19 0.00
N ARG A 72 -8.75 -18.98 0.56
CA ARG A 72 -8.57 -18.65 2.00
C ARG A 72 -7.13 -18.63 2.50
N THR A 73 -6.14 -18.96 1.67
CA THR A 73 -4.75 -18.65 1.95
C THR A 73 -4.52 -17.14 1.74
N GLY A 74 -3.81 -16.49 2.66
CA GLY A 74 -3.53 -15.07 2.54
C GLY A 74 -2.24 -14.61 3.20
N ILE A 75 -1.86 -13.39 2.89
CA ILE A 75 -0.65 -12.74 3.39
C ILE A 75 -0.96 -11.33 3.87
N VAL A 76 -0.41 -10.98 5.03
CA VAL A 76 -0.47 -9.65 5.64
C VAL A 76 0.86 -8.94 5.41
N TYR A 77 0.79 -7.67 5.05
CA TYR A 77 1.95 -6.79 4.99
C TYR A 77 1.58 -5.41 5.53
N ASP A 78 2.09 -5.08 6.71
CA ASP A 78 1.80 -3.83 7.42
C ASP A 78 0.29 -3.65 7.69
N ASP A 79 -0.36 -2.73 6.98
CA ASP A 79 -1.79 -2.44 7.08
C ASP A 79 -2.60 -3.01 5.91
N LEU A 80 -2.01 -3.92 5.12
CA LEU A 80 -2.64 -4.60 4.00
C LEU A 80 -2.77 -6.09 4.25
N ALA A 81 -3.84 -6.70 3.74
CA ALA A 81 -3.95 -8.15 3.64
C ALA A 81 -4.46 -8.53 2.25
N PHE A 82 -3.90 -9.60 1.69
CA PHE A 82 -4.28 -10.15 0.39
C PHE A 82 -4.72 -11.60 0.61
N ILE A 83 -5.98 -11.90 0.33
CA ILE A 83 -6.56 -13.23 0.57
C ILE A 83 -7.00 -13.82 -0.76
N GLN A 84 -6.48 -15.00 -1.08
CA GLN A 84 -6.84 -15.70 -2.31
C GLN A 84 -8.33 -16.05 -2.31
N GLN A 85 -9.07 -15.53 -3.28
CA GLN A 85 -10.52 -15.78 -3.41
C GLN A 85 -10.88 -16.73 -4.57
N VAL A 86 -9.91 -17.05 -5.43
CA VAL A 86 -10.06 -18.04 -6.50
C VAL A 86 -9.02 -19.14 -6.30
N ASN A 87 -9.48 -20.37 -6.14
CA ASN A 87 -8.59 -21.52 -5.91
C ASN A 87 -7.60 -21.70 -7.09
N GLY A 88 -6.31 -21.68 -6.79
CA GLY A 88 -5.23 -21.80 -7.78
C GLY A 88 -5.07 -20.59 -8.72
N GLY A 89 -5.89 -19.55 -8.57
CA GLY A 89 -5.93 -18.37 -9.44
C GLY A 89 -4.92 -17.27 -9.07
N ASP A 90 -5.17 -16.09 -9.60
CA ASP A 90 -4.41 -14.85 -9.32
C ASP A 90 -5.39 -13.71 -9.04
N GLU A 91 -6.30 -13.94 -8.10
CA GLU A 91 -7.34 -12.99 -7.73
C GLU A 91 -7.41 -12.87 -6.22
N TRP A 92 -6.87 -11.75 -5.73
CA TRP A 92 -6.61 -11.52 -4.33
C TRP A 92 -7.59 -10.50 -3.79
N TRP A 93 -8.44 -10.93 -2.88
CA TRP A 93 -9.31 -10.04 -2.12
C TRP A 93 -8.45 -9.16 -1.22
N THR A 94 -8.44 -7.87 -1.52
CA THR A 94 -7.49 -6.92 -0.92
C THR A 94 -8.15 -6.12 0.18
N LEU A 95 -7.55 -6.18 1.36
CA LEU A 95 -8.03 -5.56 2.58
C LEU A 95 -7.07 -4.48 3.06
N LYS A 96 -7.64 -3.42 3.63
CA LYS A 96 -6.94 -2.34 4.32
C LYS A 96 -7.34 -2.34 5.79
N LYS A 97 -6.37 -2.23 6.70
CA LYS A 97 -6.63 -2.09 8.13
C LYS A 97 -7.20 -0.70 8.42
N ALA A 98 -8.35 -0.66 9.09
CA ALA A 98 -9.07 0.52 9.54
C ALA A 98 -9.16 0.54 11.08
N PRO A 99 -9.59 1.64 11.71
CA PRO A 99 -9.73 1.70 13.18
C PRO A 99 -10.64 0.61 13.77
N ASP A 100 -11.71 0.26 13.06
CA ASP A 100 -12.74 -0.68 13.52
C ASP A 100 -12.56 -2.11 12.99
N GLY A 101 -11.49 -2.40 12.23
CA GLY A 101 -11.24 -3.72 11.68
C GLY A 101 -10.54 -3.71 10.33
N TRP A 102 -10.97 -4.59 9.43
CA TRP A 102 -10.43 -4.70 8.07
C TRP A 102 -11.51 -4.35 7.06
N GLU A 103 -11.16 -3.54 6.07
CA GLU A 103 -12.06 -3.14 4.99
C GLU A 103 -11.57 -3.66 3.66
N ALA A 104 -12.46 -4.33 2.94
CA ALA A 104 -12.20 -4.77 1.59
C ALA A 104 -12.48 -3.63 0.62
N PHE A 105 -11.58 -3.38 -0.33
CA PHE A 105 -11.78 -2.33 -1.33
C PHE A 105 -11.84 -2.85 -2.76
N GLU A 106 -11.03 -3.83 -3.15
CA GLU A 106 -11.17 -4.50 -4.44
C GLU A 106 -10.46 -5.85 -4.52
N SER A 107 -10.53 -6.47 -5.70
CA SER A 107 -9.74 -7.64 -6.09
C SER A 107 -8.51 -7.21 -6.89
N TRP A 108 -7.34 -7.73 -6.53
CA TRP A 108 -6.09 -7.49 -7.26
C TRP A 108 -5.59 -8.74 -7.97
N THR A 109 -5.03 -8.55 -9.17
CA THR A 109 -4.31 -9.56 -9.95
C THR A 109 -2.86 -9.15 -10.04
N PHE A 110 -1.96 -9.96 -9.47
CA PHE A 110 -0.56 -9.58 -9.30
C PHE A 110 0.37 -10.14 -10.37
N GLY A 111 0.02 -11.24 -11.02
CA GLY A 111 0.87 -12.00 -11.94
C GLY A 111 1.54 -11.13 -12.99
N GLY A 112 0.79 -10.21 -13.62
CA GLY A 112 1.35 -9.28 -14.59
C GLY A 112 2.36 -8.28 -14.00
N ILE A 113 2.10 -7.74 -12.81
CA ILE A 113 2.93 -6.68 -12.20
C ILE A 113 4.12 -7.23 -11.40
N LEU A 114 4.05 -8.49 -10.96
CA LEU A 114 5.14 -9.16 -10.23
C LEU A 114 6.41 -9.27 -11.06
N GLU A 115 6.31 -9.44 -12.37
CA GLU A 115 7.45 -9.41 -13.29
C GLU A 115 8.05 -8.00 -13.38
N ARG A 116 7.20 -6.97 -13.33
CA ARG A 116 7.56 -5.54 -13.33
C ARG A 116 7.72 -5.03 -11.91
N GLY A 117 8.73 -5.53 -11.19
CA GLY A 117 8.90 -5.32 -9.74
C GLY A 117 8.70 -3.88 -9.23
N ALA A 118 9.13 -2.86 -9.98
CA ALA A 118 8.91 -1.45 -9.60
C ALA A 118 7.43 -1.04 -9.60
N GLU A 119 6.62 -1.57 -10.53
CA GLU A 119 5.18 -1.36 -10.56
C GLU A 119 4.49 -2.04 -9.38
N PHE A 120 4.90 -3.27 -9.05
CA PHE A 120 4.43 -3.97 -7.85
C PHE A 120 4.72 -3.19 -6.57
N GLU A 121 5.98 -2.80 -6.37
CA GLU A 121 6.39 -2.04 -5.18
C GLU A 121 5.68 -0.69 -5.08
N ARG A 122 5.49 0.01 -6.21
CA ARG A 122 4.72 1.25 -6.27
C ARG A 122 3.26 1.03 -5.90
N ALA A 123 2.62 -0.03 -6.40
CA ALA A 123 1.23 -0.35 -6.08
C ALA A 123 1.07 -0.61 -4.57
N VAL A 124 1.92 -1.47 -4.00
CA VAL A 124 1.91 -1.78 -2.56
C VAL A 124 2.16 -0.52 -1.73
N ALA A 125 3.18 0.28 -2.06
CA ALA A 125 3.47 1.52 -1.34
C ALA A 125 2.32 2.53 -1.43
N SER A 126 1.65 2.62 -2.57
CA SER A 126 0.48 3.49 -2.76
C SER A 126 -0.68 3.06 -1.86
N MET A 127 -1.01 1.75 -1.86
CA MET A 127 -2.03 1.17 -0.96
C MET A 127 -1.68 1.39 0.51
N GLN A 128 -0.42 1.25 0.91
CA GLN A 128 0.03 1.49 2.29
C GLN A 128 -0.16 2.96 2.68
N MET A 129 0.19 3.89 1.80
CA MET A 129 0.04 5.34 2.04
C MET A 129 -1.40 5.85 1.99
N ALA A 130 -2.28 5.15 1.28
CA ALA A 130 -3.68 5.51 1.21
C ALA A 130 -4.39 5.31 2.55
N THR A 131 -5.32 6.20 2.85
CA THR A 131 -6.28 6.01 3.95
C THR A 131 -7.30 4.92 3.58
N PRO A 132 -7.96 4.27 4.57
CA PRO A 132 -9.05 3.34 4.29
C PRO A 132 -10.13 3.94 3.37
N GLU A 133 -10.48 5.21 3.57
CA GLU A 133 -11.47 5.91 2.75
C GLU A 133 -10.99 6.13 1.30
N GLU A 134 -9.70 6.39 1.09
CA GLU A 134 -9.10 6.48 -0.25
C GLU A 134 -9.09 5.10 -0.94
N CYS A 135 -8.77 4.03 -0.21
CA CYS A 135 -8.87 2.65 -0.71
C CYS A 135 -10.31 2.32 -1.16
N LEU A 136 -11.31 2.56 -0.30
CA LEU A 136 -12.72 2.28 -0.61
C LEU A 136 -13.27 3.09 -1.80
N ARG A 137 -12.72 4.29 -2.05
CA ARG A 137 -13.06 5.11 -3.21
C ARG A 137 -12.30 4.73 -4.49
N LEU A 138 -11.35 3.79 -4.39
CA LEU A 138 -10.41 3.44 -5.45
C LEU A 138 -9.48 4.59 -5.86
N ASP A 139 -9.26 5.54 -4.94
CA ASP A 139 -8.41 6.73 -5.11
C ASP A 139 -7.06 6.55 -4.38
N TYR A 140 -6.48 5.35 -4.43
CA TYR A 140 -5.33 4.96 -3.60
C TYR A 140 -4.01 4.80 -4.36
N MET A 141 -3.98 5.13 -5.66
CA MET A 141 -2.77 5.04 -6.48
C MET A 141 -2.06 6.39 -6.59
N LEU A 142 -0.74 6.39 -6.43
CA LEU A 142 0.06 7.56 -6.78
C LEU A 142 -0.12 7.92 -8.26
N PRO A 143 -0.09 9.22 -8.62
CA PRO A 143 -0.30 9.64 -10.00
C PRO A 143 0.74 9.01 -10.94
N GLU A 144 0.34 8.69 -12.16
CA GLU A 144 1.29 8.34 -13.21
C GLU A 144 2.07 9.60 -13.61
N THR A 145 3.40 9.53 -13.55
CA THR A 145 4.29 10.60 -13.95
C THR A 145 5.36 10.04 -14.89
N GLU A 146 6.00 10.89 -15.69
CA GLU A 146 7.05 10.46 -16.63
C GLU A 146 8.26 9.84 -15.93
N SER A 147 8.52 10.25 -14.68
CA SER A 147 9.60 9.74 -13.84
C SER A 147 9.07 9.55 -12.41
N PRO A 148 8.35 8.45 -12.15
CA PRO A 148 7.78 8.19 -10.84
C PRO A 148 8.87 7.95 -9.82
N LEU A 149 8.64 8.42 -8.60
CA LEU A 149 9.56 8.16 -7.51
C LEU A 149 9.41 6.72 -6.99
N ASP A 150 10.54 6.11 -6.66
CA ASP A 150 10.59 4.81 -6.00
C ASP A 150 10.36 4.99 -4.49
N TRP A 151 9.09 4.94 -4.10
CA TRP A 151 8.68 5.03 -2.70
C TRP A 151 8.92 3.70 -1.98
N ARG A 152 9.71 3.75 -0.92
CA ARG A 152 10.00 2.59 -0.07
C ARG A 152 9.33 2.75 1.28
N PHE A 153 8.56 1.75 1.67
CA PHE A 153 8.10 1.61 3.05
C PHE A 153 9.25 1.19 3.96
N VAL A 154 9.35 1.86 5.10
CA VAL A 154 10.34 1.60 6.14
C VAL A 154 9.62 1.58 7.47
N ARG A 155 9.75 0.46 8.19
CA ARG A 155 9.38 0.42 9.61
C ARG A 155 10.44 1.17 10.40
N THR A 156 9.99 2.13 11.19
CA THR A 156 10.82 2.97 12.04
C THR A 156 10.34 2.88 13.48
N GLU A 157 11.13 3.41 14.39
CA GLU A 157 10.75 3.56 15.79
C GLU A 157 10.75 5.04 16.15
N GLY A 158 9.80 5.45 16.97
CA GLY A 158 9.76 6.77 17.55
C GLY A 158 9.53 6.70 19.06
N ILE A 159 9.79 7.80 19.75
CA ILE A 159 9.59 7.90 21.19
C ILE A 159 8.29 8.67 21.44
N ALA A 160 7.29 8.01 22.02
CA ALA A 160 6.03 8.62 22.43
C ALA A 160 6.26 9.68 23.51
N PRO A 161 5.31 10.64 23.71
CA PRO A 161 5.40 11.61 24.80
C PRO A 161 5.52 10.99 26.20
N THR A 162 5.09 9.74 26.36
CA THR A 162 5.22 8.94 27.58
C THR A 162 6.63 8.39 27.82
N GLY A 163 7.53 8.50 26.83
CA GLY A 163 8.88 7.92 26.83
C GLY A 163 8.96 6.51 26.26
N GLU A 164 7.83 5.90 25.88
CA GLU A 164 7.78 4.57 25.28
C GLU A 164 8.27 4.59 23.82
N VAL A 165 9.03 3.56 23.43
CA VAL A 165 9.41 3.35 22.02
C VAL A 165 8.24 2.68 21.32
N VAL A 166 7.70 3.32 20.29
CA VAL A 166 6.55 2.83 19.51
C VAL A 166 6.93 2.64 18.05
N PRO A 167 6.41 1.59 17.38
CA PRO A 167 6.61 1.42 15.95
C PRO A 167 5.94 2.56 15.18
N CYS A 168 6.59 3.01 14.12
CA CYS A 168 6.15 4.11 13.25
C CYS A 168 6.39 3.74 11.79
N ARG A 169 5.55 4.28 10.93
CA ARG A 169 5.64 4.10 9.49
C ARG A 169 6.39 5.26 8.86
N ALA A 170 7.27 4.96 7.91
CA ALA A 170 7.87 5.95 7.04
C ALA A 170 7.86 5.47 5.59
N PHE A 171 7.64 6.40 4.68
CA PHE A 171 7.77 6.23 3.25
C PHE A 171 8.86 7.18 2.77
N VAL A 172 9.82 6.66 2.03
CA VAL A 172 11.00 7.42 1.61
C VAL A 172 11.20 7.24 0.12
N ALA A 173 11.42 8.36 -0.57
CA ALA A 173 11.80 8.40 -1.98
C ALA A 173 13.04 9.26 -2.15
N LYS A 174 14.02 8.79 -2.93
CA LYS A 174 15.27 9.50 -3.22
C LYS A 174 15.40 9.75 -4.71
N THR A 175 15.96 10.89 -5.09
CA THR A 175 16.31 11.21 -6.47
C THR A 175 17.82 11.07 -6.69
N ALA A 176 18.23 10.90 -7.94
CA ALA A 176 19.64 10.80 -8.30
C ALA A 176 20.43 12.09 -8.00
N GLU A 177 19.74 13.23 -7.97
CA GLU A 177 20.28 14.57 -7.75
C GLU A 177 20.46 14.90 -6.26
N GLY A 178 20.30 13.92 -5.36
CA GLY A 178 20.53 14.10 -3.94
C GLY A 178 19.40 14.82 -3.23
N TYR A 179 18.15 14.60 -3.67
CA TYR A 179 16.97 15.02 -2.92
C TYR A 179 16.22 13.82 -2.36
N GLU A 180 15.53 14.03 -1.25
CA GLU A 180 14.73 13.00 -0.60
C GLU A 180 13.40 13.57 -0.13
N GLY A 181 12.32 12.85 -0.44
CA GLY A 181 10.98 13.05 0.11
C GLY A 181 10.71 11.99 1.17
N ARG A 182 10.09 12.41 2.28
CA ARG A 182 9.67 11.52 3.36
C ARG A 182 8.23 11.82 3.73
N VAL A 183 7.46 10.78 3.97
CA VAL A 183 6.14 10.86 4.60
C VAL A 183 6.13 9.87 5.75
N PHE A 184 5.99 10.31 6.99
CA PHE A 184 6.24 9.44 8.15
C PHE A 184 5.39 9.81 9.36
N GLU A 185 5.15 8.84 10.23
CA GLU A 185 4.50 9.04 11.52
C GLU A 185 5.49 9.60 12.54
N ARG A 186 5.01 10.52 13.37
CA ARG A 186 5.77 11.00 14.52
C ARG A 186 4.94 10.78 15.78
N PRO A 187 5.43 10.03 16.77
CA PRO A 187 4.67 9.78 17.99
C PRO A 187 4.26 11.07 18.69
N GLY A 188 3.02 11.10 19.18
CA GLY A 188 2.46 12.28 19.84
C GLY A 188 1.95 13.38 18.91
N LEU A 189 2.17 13.27 17.59
CA LEU A 189 1.53 14.17 16.62
C LEU A 189 0.40 13.42 15.89
N PRO A 190 -0.78 14.05 15.71
CA PRO A 190 -1.84 13.46 14.92
C PRO A 190 -1.48 13.46 13.43
N GLY A 191 -1.72 12.34 12.75
CA GLY A 191 -1.43 12.17 11.32
C GLY A 191 0.07 12.01 11.00
N PHE A 192 0.41 12.22 9.74
CA PHE A 192 1.76 12.09 9.22
C PHE A 192 2.49 13.45 9.19
N CYS A 193 3.81 13.36 9.12
CA CYS A 193 4.71 14.43 8.74
C CYS A 193 5.15 14.21 7.29
N MET A 194 5.43 15.30 6.57
CA MET A 194 6.05 15.28 5.26
C MET A 194 7.29 16.17 5.26
N GLU A 195 8.40 15.65 4.77
CA GLU A 195 9.66 16.39 4.60
C GLU A 195 10.17 16.28 3.17
N VAL A 196 10.74 17.38 2.66
CA VAL A 196 11.59 17.38 1.46
C VAL A 196 12.94 17.93 1.88
N ARG A 197 14.01 17.19 1.60
CA ARG A 197 15.38 17.56 1.96
C ARG A 197 16.34 17.38 0.80
N ARG A 198 17.38 18.22 0.77
CA ARG A 198 18.60 17.96 0.00
C ARG A 198 19.57 17.20 0.89
N THR A 199 20.21 16.17 0.35
CA THR A 199 21.16 15.32 1.07
C THR A 199 22.56 15.90 1.09
N ASP A 200 22.95 16.66 0.06
CA ASP A 200 24.28 17.27 -0.04
C ASP A 200 24.28 18.66 -0.72
N PRO A 201 24.69 19.74 -0.03
CA PRO A 201 24.85 19.80 1.42
C PRO A 201 23.49 19.66 2.10
N PRO A 202 23.42 19.01 3.28
CA PRO A 202 22.16 18.73 3.97
C PRO A 202 21.33 20.00 4.21
N ALA A 203 20.08 20.01 3.73
CA ALA A 203 19.15 21.11 3.96
C ALA A 203 17.71 20.61 3.99
N LEU A 204 16.94 21.03 5.00
CA LEU A 204 15.49 20.84 5.04
C LEU A 204 14.82 21.94 4.21
N LEU A 205 14.09 21.54 3.19
CA LEU A 205 13.53 22.44 2.18
C LEU A 205 12.03 22.68 2.37
N LEU A 206 11.33 21.64 2.83
CA LEU A 206 9.90 21.68 3.15
C LEU A 206 9.65 20.75 4.34
N CYS A 207 8.82 21.20 5.27
CA CYS A 207 8.28 20.39 6.35
C CYS A 207 6.80 20.72 6.54
N GLN A 208 5.98 19.70 6.70
CA GLN A 208 4.57 19.82 7.04
C GLN A 208 4.21 18.75 8.07
N GLU A 209 3.51 19.16 9.11
CA GLU A 209 3.00 18.28 10.17
C GLU A 209 1.47 18.21 10.06
N GLY A 210 0.86 17.18 10.68
CA GLY A 210 -0.60 17.03 10.67
C GLY A 210 -1.18 16.62 9.31
N VAL A 211 -0.39 15.96 8.46
CA VAL A 211 -0.81 15.44 7.17
C VAL A 211 -1.80 14.30 7.39
N LYS A 212 -3.07 14.51 7.04
CA LYS A 212 -4.12 13.50 7.17
C LYS A 212 -4.14 12.47 6.03
N ARG A 213 -3.58 12.84 4.87
CA ARG A 213 -3.56 12.02 3.65
C ARG A 213 -2.11 11.78 3.22
N PRO A 214 -1.50 10.66 3.63
CA PRO A 214 -0.09 10.37 3.35
C PRO A 214 0.16 10.26 1.85
N LEU A 215 -0.73 9.58 1.12
CA LEU A 215 -0.67 9.45 -0.33
C LEU A 215 -0.65 10.81 -1.04
N GLY A 216 -1.50 11.75 -0.61
CA GLY A 216 -1.52 13.11 -1.15
C GLY A 216 -0.23 13.89 -0.88
N ALA A 217 0.40 13.69 0.27
CA ALA A 217 1.71 14.27 0.57
C ALA A 217 2.83 13.65 -0.27
N ALA A 218 2.81 12.33 -0.48
CA ALA A 218 3.74 11.67 -1.38
C ALA A 218 3.59 12.16 -2.82
N ALA A 219 2.36 12.32 -3.32
CA ALA A 219 2.10 12.93 -4.63
C ALA A 219 2.55 14.40 -4.72
N LEU A 220 2.53 15.17 -3.62
CA LEU A 220 3.15 16.49 -3.57
C LEU A 220 4.67 16.39 -3.69
N CYS A 221 5.30 15.46 -2.99
CA CYS A 221 6.74 15.21 -3.12
C CYS A 221 7.13 14.83 -4.56
N GLU A 222 6.36 14.00 -5.27
CA GLU A 222 6.61 13.66 -6.68
C GLU A 222 6.61 14.87 -7.61
N ARG A 223 5.88 15.94 -7.25
CA ARG A 223 5.86 17.19 -8.03
C ARG A 223 6.99 18.14 -7.64
N VAL A 224 7.33 18.20 -6.35
CA VAL A 224 8.29 19.17 -5.81
C VAL A 224 9.73 18.73 -6.05
N LEU A 225 10.04 17.44 -5.89
CA LEU A 225 11.40 16.91 -5.95
C LEU A 225 12.05 17.12 -7.33
N PRO A 226 11.42 16.75 -8.46
CA PRO A 226 11.99 17.03 -9.79
C PRO A 226 12.15 18.53 -10.07
N ALA A 227 11.18 19.35 -9.62
CA ALA A 227 11.23 20.80 -9.80
C ALA A 227 12.38 21.45 -9.01
N ALA A 228 12.68 20.95 -7.80
CA ALA A 228 13.81 21.40 -7.00
C ALA A 228 15.16 21.01 -7.64
N ALA A 229 15.21 19.85 -8.30
CA ALA A 229 16.40 19.35 -8.99
C ALA A 229 16.66 20.01 -10.36
N ALA A 230 15.66 20.67 -10.96
CA ALA A 230 15.78 21.25 -12.29
C ALA A 230 16.80 22.41 -12.36
N PRO A 231 17.65 22.47 -13.42
CA PRO A 231 18.60 23.56 -13.62
C PRO A 231 17.90 24.92 -13.73
N GLY A 232 18.35 25.90 -12.94
CA GLY A 232 17.78 27.26 -12.94
C GLY A 232 16.43 27.39 -12.21
N SER A 233 16.07 26.43 -11.35
CA SER A 233 14.82 26.53 -10.58
C SER A 233 14.81 27.80 -9.72
N ARG A 234 13.69 28.54 -9.83
CA ARG A 234 13.36 29.62 -8.89
C ARG A 234 13.13 29.00 -7.51
N SER A 235 13.26 29.82 -6.47
CA SER A 235 13.13 29.44 -5.07
C SER A 235 12.15 28.28 -4.83
N LEU A 236 12.56 27.30 -4.03
CA LEU A 236 11.75 26.12 -3.69
C LEU A 236 10.36 26.50 -3.12
N SER A 237 10.25 27.67 -2.49
CA SER A 237 8.97 28.26 -2.06
C SER A 237 7.99 28.56 -3.21
N ASP A 238 8.46 28.83 -4.42
CA ASP A 238 7.61 29.05 -5.60
C ASP A 238 7.18 27.72 -6.23
N ALA A 239 8.06 26.72 -6.26
CA ALA A 239 7.69 25.36 -6.67
C ALA A 239 6.63 24.76 -5.74
N VAL A 240 6.79 24.94 -4.42
CA VAL A 240 5.81 24.50 -3.41
C VAL A 240 4.49 25.28 -3.52
N ARG A 241 4.52 26.61 -3.75
CA ARG A 241 3.30 27.41 -3.95
C ARG A 241 2.54 26.98 -5.21
N SER A 242 3.26 26.75 -6.31
CA SER A 242 2.69 26.24 -7.56
C SER A 242 2.04 24.86 -7.36
N ALA A 243 2.74 23.93 -6.69
CA ALA A 243 2.25 22.58 -6.46
C ALA A 243 1.03 22.53 -5.51
N ARG A 244 0.97 23.40 -4.50
CA ARG A 244 -0.20 23.55 -3.62
C ARG A 244 -1.43 24.09 -4.36
N GLY A 245 -1.24 25.03 -5.29
CA GLY A 245 -2.34 25.56 -6.12
C GLY A 245 -3.00 24.51 -7.02
N CYS A 246 -2.23 23.52 -7.50
CA CYS A 246 -2.77 22.43 -8.33
C CYS A 246 -3.43 21.28 -7.54
N SER A 247 -3.17 21.11 -6.23
CA SER A 247 -3.81 20.05 -5.45
C SER A 247 -5.27 20.34 -5.10
N ASP A 248 -5.67 21.62 -5.09
CA ASP A 248 -7.08 22.03 -4.93
C ASP A 248 -7.91 21.83 -6.21
N SER A 249 -7.26 21.40 -7.31
CA SER A 249 -7.87 21.23 -8.63
C SER A 249 -7.68 19.84 -9.23
N LEU A 250 -7.48 18.79 -8.42
CA LEU A 250 -7.49 17.42 -8.95
C LEU A 250 -8.84 17.15 -9.66
N PRO A 251 -8.83 16.83 -10.97
CA PRO A 251 -10.06 16.47 -11.65
C PRO A 251 -10.59 15.18 -11.03
N GLN A 252 -11.85 15.19 -10.60
CA GLN A 252 -12.57 13.97 -10.29
C GLN A 252 -12.51 13.09 -11.55
N ARG A 253 -11.76 11.99 -11.50
CA ARG A 253 -11.84 10.97 -12.55
C ARG A 253 -13.29 10.52 -12.56
N THR A 254 -14.02 10.90 -13.60
CA THR A 254 -15.33 10.33 -13.89
C THR A 254 -15.13 8.83 -14.05
N ALA A 255 -15.75 8.06 -13.16
CA ALA A 255 -15.81 6.61 -13.25
C ALA A 255 -16.18 6.22 -14.69
N ALA A 256 -15.36 5.39 -15.33
CA ALA A 256 -15.73 4.77 -16.59
C ALA A 256 -17.02 3.95 -16.35
N PRO A 257 -18.04 4.06 -17.21
CA PRO A 257 -19.28 3.33 -17.01
C PRO A 257 -18.98 1.83 -17.07
N ALA A 258 -19.50 1.10 -16.07
CA ALA A 258 -19.53 -0.35 -16.06
C ALA A 258 -20.09 -0.84 -17.40
N ARG A 259 -19.29 -1.61 -18.15
CA ARG A 259 -19.80 -2.34 -19.31
C ARG A 259 -20.75 -3.41 -18.78
N THR A 260 -22.03 -3.14 -18.90
CA THR A 260 -23.09 -4.14 -18.80
C THR A 260 -22.79 -5.26 -19.79
N ALA A 261 -22.66 -6.48 -19.27
CA ALA A 261 -22.67 -7.67 -20.09
C ALA A 261 -24.09 -7.85 -20.67
N GLU A 262 -24.23 -7.60 -21.96
CA GLU A 262 -25.35 -8.08 -22.77
C GLU A 262 -24.80 -8.92 -23.93
N GLY A 263 -25.17 -10.20 -23.94
CA GLY A 263 -25.42 -11.00 -25.14
C GLY A 263 -24.23 -11.73 -25.77
N ARG A 264 -24.09 -13.04 -25.52
CA ARG A 264 -24.77 -14.12 -26.25
C ARG A 264 -24.50 -15.47 -25.61
#